data_AF-A0A396QK04-F1
#
_entry.id   AF-A0A396QK04-F1
#
_cell.length_a   1.000
_cell.length_b   1.000
_cell.length_c   1.000
_cell.angle_alpha   90.00
_cell.angle_beta   90.00
_cell.angle_gamma   90.00
#
_symmetry.space_group_name_H-M   'P 1'
#
loop_
_entity.id
_entity.type
_entity.pdbx_description
1 polymer ?
#
loop_
_entity_poly.entity_id
_entity_poly.type
_entity_poly.pdbx_seq_one_letter_code
_entity_poly.pdbx_strand_id
1 'polypeptide(L)'
;MDNSRAWRFAPAQFQATEIRQNSNFVSGNLGSFRITHQLVSLTYASATELAGFMYCGADVAAATATIIYQNSTPIDQVDRLYIDIGPYNTPSRINIHAHGTGFISGHILKVAVIVITTPA
;
A
#
# COMPACT_ATOMS: atom_id res chain seq x y z
N MET A 1 47.93 35.23 -0.33
CA MET A 1 46.58 34.70 -0.60
C MET A 1 46.77 33.31 -1.15
N ASP A 2 46.38 32.28 -0.40
CA ASP A 2 46.25 30.93 -0.91
C ASP A 2 45.07 30.26 -0.17
N ASN A 3 44.06 29.89 -0.95
CA ASN A 3 42.74 29.44 -0.54
C ASN A 3 42.64 27.93 -0.76
N SER A 4 43.17 27.12 0.16
CA SER A 4 43.02 25.67 0.09
C SER A 4 42.59 25.06 1.41
N ARG A 5 41.48 25.56 1.97
CA ARG A 5 40.67 24.78 2.93
C ARG A 5 39.91 23.71 2.15
N ALA A 6 40.59 22.58 1.90
CA ALA A 6 39.94 21.37 1.42
C ALA A 6 38.97 20.87 2.50
N TRP A 7 37.66 20.99 2.23
CA TRP A 7 36.61 20.42 3.05
C TRP A 7 36.76 18.89 2.98
N ARG A 8 37.33 18.31 4.04
CA ARG A 8 37.42 16.86 4.21
C ARG A 8 36.02 16.35 4.57
N PHE A 9 35.27 15.92 3.56
CA PHE A 9 34.11 15.05 3.80
C PHE A 9 34.63 13.70 4.27
N ALA A 10 34.38 13.36 5.53
CA ALA A 10 34.50 11.97 5.97
C ALA A 10 33.47 11.16 5.15
N PRO A 11 33.84 10.02 4.53
CA PRO A 11 32.85 9.18 3.90
C PRO A 11 31.89 8.70 5.01
N ALA A 12 30.60 9.03 4.86
CA ALA A 12 29.57 8.41 5.67
C ALA A 12 29.71 6.90 5.50
N GLN A 13 30.09 6.19 6.57
CA GLN A 13 30.07 4.74 6.57
C GLN A 13 28.61 4.33 6.40
N PHE A 14 28.25 3.94 5.18
CA PHE A 14 26.98 3.28 4.93
C PHE A 14 27.05 1.91 5.63
N GLN A 15 26.54 1.84 6.87
CA GLN A 15 26.20 0.55 7.45
C GLN A 15 25.00 0.03 6.65
N ALA A 16 25.26 -0.87 5.70
CA ALA A 16 24.21 -1.72 5.17
C ALA A 16 23.64 -2.49 6.36
N THR A 17 22.48 -2.09 6.86
CA THR A 17 21.71 -2.92 7.77
C THR A 17 21.46 -4.22 7.05
N GLU A 18 22.06 -5.30 7.54
CA GLU A 18 21.85 -6.64 7.03
C GLU A 18 20.34 -6.94 7.08
N ILE A 19 19.68 -6.97 5.93
CA ILE A 19 18.30 -7.46 5.85
C ILE A 19 18.40 -8.97 6.08
N ARG A 20 18.27 -9.38 7.34
CA ARG A 20 18.05 -10.79 7.66
C ARG A 20 16.67 -11.15 7.13
N GLN A 21 16.66 -11.77 5.95
CA GLN A 21 15.46 -12.46 5.49
C GLN A 21 15.23 -13.62 6.47
N ASN A 22 14.33 -13.44 7.44
CA ASN A 22 13.67 -14.59 8.07
C ASN A 22 12.76 -15.18 6.99
N SER A 23 13.37 -15.94 6.07
CA SER A 23 12.71 -16.57 4.95
C SER A 23 11.93 -17.80 5.42
N ASN A 24 10.87 -17.58 6.19
CA ASN A 24 9.73 -18.48 6.12
C ASN A 24 9.03 -18.22 4.78
N PHE A 25 9.71 -18.55 3.68
CA PHE A 25 9.11 -18.53 2.37
C PHE A 25 8.11 -19.69 2.34
N VAL A 26 6.85 -19.40 2.63
CA VAL A 26 5.77 -20.36 2.46
C VAL A 26 5.53 -20.45 0.96
N SER A 27 6.22 -21.36 0.27
CA SER A 27 5.85 -21.76 -1.07
C SER A 27 4.63 -22.67 -0.98
N GLY A 28 3.55 -22.29 -1.67
CA GLY A 28 2.31 -23.06 -1.76
C GLY A 28 1.85 -23.10 -3.21
N ASN A 29 1.30 -24.24 -3.65
CA ASN A 29 0.64 -24.32 -4.94
C ASN A 29 -0.69 -23.54 -4.83
N LEU A 30 -0.82 -22.44 -5.58
CA LEU A 30 -2.05 -21.66 -5.66
C LEU A 30 -3.14 -22.37 -6.46
N GLY A 31 -2.87 -23.56 -7.02
CA GLY A 31 -3.82 -24.32 -7.82
C GLY A 31 -4.39 -23.46 -8.94
N SER A 32 -5.72 -23.32 -8.94
CA SER A 32 -6.46 -22.52 -9.92
C SER A 32 -6.74 -21.08 -9.45
N PHE A 33 -6.27 -20.67 -8.27
CA PHE A 33 -6.40 -19.29 -7.79
C PHE A 33 -5.52 -18.34 -8.60
N ARG A 34 -6.01 -17.12 -8.81
CA ARG A 34 -5.29 -16.08 -9.56
C ARG A 34 -4.83 -14.97 -8.64
N ILE A 35 -3.56 -14.58 -8.74
CA ILE A 35 -3.02 -13.39 -8.10
C ILE A 35 -3.07 -12.21 -9.07
N THR A 36 -3.63 -11.09 -8.64
CA THR A 36 -3.62 -9.84 -9.39
C THR A 36 -3.08 -8.70 -8.52
N HIS A 37 -2.39 -7.76 -9.15
CA HIS A 37 -1.96 -6.51 -8.52
C HIS A 37 -2.64 -5.35 -9.24
N GLN A 38 -3.18 -4.39 -8.48
CA GLN A 38 -3.77 -3.17 -9.03
C GLN A 38 -3.50 -1.97 -8.15
N LEU A 39 -3.32 -0.80 -8.79
CA LEU A 39 -3.25 0.48 -8.09
C LEU A 39 -4.65 1.05 -7.90
N VAL A 40 -4.99 1.40 -6.67
CA VAL A 40 -6.27 2.03 -6.32
C VAL A 40 -5.99 3.42 -5.73
N SER A 41 -6.88 4.36 -6.06
CA SER A 41 -6.84 5.70 -5.48
C SER A 41 -7.94 5.80 -4.44
N LEU A 42 -7.57 6.08 -3.20
CA LEU A 42 -8.51 6.40 -2.12
C LEU A 42 -8.70 7.90 -2.11
N THR A 43 -9.95 8.32 -2.05
CA THR A 43 -10.34 9.74 -2.09
C THR A 43 -11.11 10.10 -0.85
N TYR A 44 -11.20 11.40 -0.58
CA TYR A 44 -11.92 11.95 0.57
C TYR A 44 -13.33 11.40 0.70
N ALA A 45 -13.59 10.67 1.80
CA ALA A 45 -14.91 10.23 2.22
C ALA A 45 -15.39 11.06 3.43
N SER A 46 -14.49 11.33 4.38
CA SER A 46 -14.74 12.21 5.52
C SER A 46 -13.41 12.78 6.06
N ALA A 47 -13.49 13.66 7.06
CA ALA A 47 -12.31 14.22 7.73
C ALA A 47 -11.41 13.16 8.40
N THR A 48 -11.93 11.94 8.59
CA THR A 48 -11.23 10.82 9.20
C THR A 48 -11.08 9.61 8.28
N GLU A 49 -11.55 9.68 7.03
CA GLU A 49 -11.51 8.54 6.11
C GLU A 49 -11.23 8.93 4.65
N LEU A 50 -10.30 8.20 4.03
CA LEU A 50 -10.15 8.10 2.58
C LEU A 50 -10.62 6.70 2.14
N ALA A 51 -11.49 6.62 1.14
CA ALA A 51 -12.06 5.35 0.69
C ALA A 51 -11.93 5.18 -0.82
N GLY A 52 -11.91 3.92 -1.25
CA GLY A 52 -11.91 3.50 -2.65
C GLY A 52 -12.38 2.05 -2.77
N PHE A 53 -12.55 1.57 -4.00
CA PHE A 53 -12.94 0.19 -4.24
C PHE A 53 -12.35 -0.34 -5.54
N MET A 54 -12.35 -1.66 -5.70
CA MET A 54 -12.06 -2.33 -6.96
C MET A 54 -12.96 -3.56 -7.17
N TYR A 55 -13.16 -3.92 -8.44
CA TYR A 55 -13.85 -5.14 -8.86
C TYR A 55 -12.84 -6.11 -9.47
N CYS A 56 -12.94 -7.38 -9.07
CA CYS A 56 -11.94 -8.40 -9.40
C CYS A 56 -12.41 -9.38 -10.49
N GLY A 57 -13.69 -9.33 -10.89
CA GLY A 57 -14.28 -10.19 -11.94
C GLY A 57 -14.55 -11.64 -11.52
N ALA A 58 -14.00 -12.09 -10.40
CA ALA A 58 -14.26 -13.37 -9.74
C ALA A 58 -14.30 -13.15 -8.22
N ASP A 59 -14.74 -14.16 -7.47
CA ASP A 59 -14.85 -14.07 -6.01
C ASP A 59 -13.47 -13.89 -5.38
N VAL A 60 -13.39 -13.03 -4.38
CA VAL A 60 -12.14 -12.69 -3.72
C VAL A 60 -11.93 -13.65 -2.56
N ALA A 61 -10.84 -14.42 -2.61
CA ALA A 61 -10.45 -15.33 -1.54
C ALA A 61 -9.62 -14.61 -0.45
N ALA A 62 -8.74 -13.69 -0.86
CA ALA A 62 -7.94 -12.88 0.04
C ALA A 62 -7.46 -11.60 -0.67
N ALA A 63 -7.19 -10.56 0.11
CA ALA A 63 -6.61 -9.33 -0.40
C ALA A 63 -5.77 -8.62 0.67
N THR A 64 -4.76 -7.87 0.24
CA THR A 64 -3.97 -6.98 1.09
C THR A 64 -3.65 -5.70 0.32
N ALA A 65 -3.46 -4.60 1.05
CA ALA A 65 -3.13 -3.30 0.48
C ALA A 65 -1.94 -2.70 1.20
N THR A 66 -1.12 -1.98 0.45
CA THR A 66 -0.02 -1.18 0.96
C THR A 66 -0.10 0.23 0.40
N ILE A 67 0.28 1.21 1.21
CA ILE A 67 0.40 2.60 0.77
C ILE A 67 1.58 2.72 -0.19
N ILE A 68 1.42 3.52 -1.24
CA ILE A 68 2.51 3.95 -2.12
C ILE A 68 2.90 5.37 -1.75
N TYR A 69 4.19 5.57 -1.47
CA TYR A 69 4.72 6.90 -1.21
C TYR A 69 4.71 7.78 -2.45
N GLN A 70 4.03 8.94 -2.37
CA GLN A 70 4.12 10.01 -3.38
C GLN A 70 4.10 11.37 -2.69
N ASN A 71 4.77 12.37 -3.29
CA ASN A 71 4.98 13.70 -2.69
C ASN A 71 3.70 14.50 -2.34
N SER A 72 2.51 14.04 -2.76
CA SER A 72 1.22 14.69 -2.49
C SER A 72 0.25 13.80 -1.70
N THR A 73 0.74 12.67 -1.18
CA THR A 73 -0.07 11.69 -0.47
C THR A 73 -0.08 12.02 1.02
N PRO A 74 -1.26 12.10 1.68
CA PRO A 74 -1.37 12.45 3.09
C PRO A 74 -0.99 11.27 4.01
N ILE A 75 0.21 10.69 3.84
CA ILE A 75 0.62 9.45 4.51
C ILE A 75 0.75 9.66 6.01
N ASP A 76 1.31 10.79 6.42
CA ASP A 76 1.51 11.11 7.84
C ASP A 76 0.18 11.29 8.61
N GLN A 77 -0.92 11.46 7.87
CA GLN A 77 -2.26 11.56 8.44
C GLN A 77 -2.95 10.19 8.61
N VAL A 78 -2.42 9.14 7.97
CA VAL A 78 -3.01 7.78 7.99
C VAL A 78 -2.52 7.00 9.20
N ASP A 79 -3.45 6.53 10.02
CA ASP A 79 -3.15 5.69 11.19
C ASP A 79 -3.43 4.21 10.93
N ARG A 80 -4.35 3.89 10.01
CA ARG A 80 -4.75 2.51 9.68
C ARG A 80 -5.19 2.39 8.24
N LEU A 81 -4.78 1.29 7.60
CA LEU A 81 -5.29 0.83 6.30
C LEU A 81 -6.00 -0.50 6.49
N TYR A 82 -7.22 -0.64 5.98
CA TYR A 82 -7.98 -1.88 6.02
C TYR A 82 -8.72 -2.15 4.72
N ILE A 83 -9.04 -3.42 4.55
CA ILE A 83 -9.77 -3.95 3.40
C ILE A 83 -11.02 -4.65 3.90
N ASP A 84 -12.12 -4.43 3.20
CA ASP A 84 -13.36 -5.18 3.33
C ASP A 84 -13.63 -5.97 2.04
N ILE A 85 -13.77 -7.28 2.16
CA ILE A 85 -13.96 -8.22 1.05
C ILE A 85 -15.42 -8.65 1.01
N GLY A 86 -16.03 -8.61 -0.17
CA GLY A 86 -17.42 -9.00 -0.34
C GLY A 86 -18.48 -8.02 0.22
N PRO A 87 -18.22 -6.70 0.33
CA PRO A 87 -19.19 -5.78 0.93
C PRO A 87 -20.51 -5.80 0.16
N TYR A 88 -21.63 -5.61 0.87
CA TYR A 88 -22.97 -5.60 0.27
C TYR A 88 -23.32 -6.89 -0.48
N ASN A 89 -22.86 -8.05 0.00
CA ASN A 89 -23.04 -9.35 -0.66
C ASN A 89 -22.51 -9.38 -2.11
N THR A 90 -21.40 -8.70 -2.37
CA THR A 90 -20.75 -8.67 -3.70
C THR A 90 -19.34 -9.29 -3.59
N PRO A 91 -19.19 -10.63 -3.65
CA PRO A 91 -17.93 -11.32 -3.34
C PRO A 91 -16.74 -10.95 -4.24
N SER A 92 -17.00 -10.41 -5.42
CA SER A 92 -15.99 -9.94 -6.38
C SER A 92 -15.52 -8.50 -6.14
N ARG A 93 -16.05 -7.83 -5.11
CA ARG A 93 -15.74 -6.45 -4.75
C ARG A 93 -14.85 -6.38 -3.52
N ILE A 94 -13.96 -5.40 -3.54
CA ILE A 94 -13.10 -5.03 -2.42
C ILE A 94 -13.30 -3.54 -2.15
N ASN A 95 -13.64 -3.17 -0.92
CA ASN A 95 -13.51 -1.79 -0.47
C ASN A 95 -12.18 -1.64 0.28
N ILE A 96 -11.49 -0.53 0.04
CA ILE A 96 -10.25 -0.18 0.70
C ILE A 96 -10.44 1.15 1.39
N HIS A 97 -9.98 1.23 2.63
CA HIS A 97 -10.23 2.36 3.49
C HIS A 97 -8.95 2.70 4.26
N ALA A 98 -8.61 3.98 4.28
CA ALA A 98 -7.57 4.52 5.14
C ALA A 98 -8.22 5.43 6.17
N HIS A 99 -8.08 5.08 7.45
CA HIS A 99 -8.44 5.95 8.56
C HIS A 99 -7.28 6.88 8.90
N GLY A 100 -7.63 7.98 9.54
CA GLY A 100 -6.68 8.98 9.94
C GLY A 100 -7.37 10.22 10.49
N THR A 101 -6.63 11.31 10.54
CA THR A 101 -7.18 12.61 10.96
C THR A 101 -6.68 13.74 10.07
N GLY A 102 -7.54 14.74 9.83
CA GLY A 102 -7.16 15.93 9.07
C GLY A 102 -7.20 15.75 7.56
N PHE A 103 -7.93 14.76 7.06
CA PHE A 103 -8.20 14.66 5.63
C PHE A 103 -9.12 15.78 5.17
N ILE A 104 -8.90 16.26 3.96
CA ILE A 104 -9.72 17.30 3.31
C ILE A 104 -10.08 16.88 1.89
N SER A 105 -11.12 17.50 1.33
CA SER A 105 -11.47 17.31 -0.08
C SER A 105 -10.27 17.65 -0.98
N GLY A 106 -9.97 16.76 -1.94
CA GLY A 106 -8.80 16.85 -2.80
C GLY A 106 -7.61 15.99 -2.36
N HIS A 107 -7.61 15.47 -1.12
CA HIS A 107 -6.63 14.46 -0.72
C HIS A 107 -6.82 13.16 -1.50
N ILE A 108 -5.70 12.65 -2.03
CA ILE A 108 -5.65 11.38 -2.77
C ILE A 108 -4.55 10.52 -2.17
N LEU A 109 -4.91 9.30 -1.79
CA LEU A 109 -3.99 8.28 -1.31
C LEU A 109 -3.90 7.14 -2.31
N LYS A 110 -2.69 6.89 -2.84
CA LYS A 110 -2.45 5.75 -3.74
C LYS A 110 -2.08 4.52 -2.93
N VAL A 111 -2.74 3.41 -3.22
CA VAL A 111 -2.46 2.11 -2.61
C VAL A 111 -2.23 1.06 -3.68
N ALA A 112 -1.27 0.17 -3.45
CA ALA A 112 -1.13 -1.06 -4.21
C ALA A 112 -1.98 -2.14 -3.53
N VAL A 113 -2.86 -2.80 -4.27
CA VAL A 113 -3.68 -3.91 -3.78
C VAL A 113 -3.22 -5.18 -4.46
N ILE A 114 -2.89 -6.19 -3.66
CA ILE A 114 -2.66 -7.56 -4.12
C ILE A 114 -3.89 -8.37 -3.73
N VAL A 115 -4.50 -9.03 -4.72
CA VAL A 115 -5.72 -9.82 -4.55
C VAL A 115 -5.50 -11.24 -5.05
N ILE A 116 -6.06 -12.20 -4.32
CA ILE A 116 -6.18 -13.60 -4.71
C ILE A 116 -7.66 -13.86 -4.99
N THR A 117 -7.99 -14.21 -6.24
CA THR A 117 -9.37 -14.57 -6.64
C THR A 117 -9.51 -16.07 -6.83
N THR A 118 -10.72 -16.58 -6.59
CA THR A 118 -11.10 -17.95 -6.98
C THR A 118 -10.96 -18.13 -8.49
N PRO A 119 -10.94 -19.38 -8.97
CA PRO A 119 -11.13 -19.66 -10.38
C PRO A 119 -12.46 -19.06 -10.85
N ALA A 120 -12.48 -18.56 -12.08
CA ALA A 120 -13.70 -18.10 -12.74
C ALA A 120 -14.60 -19.27 -13.14
#